data_AF-A0AAV4JQ10-F1
#
_entry.id   AF-A0AAV4JQ10-F1
#
_cell.length_a   1.000
_cell.length_b   1.000
_cell.length_c   1.000
_cell.angle_alpha   90.00
_cell.angle_beta   90.00
_cell.angle_gamma   90.00
#
_symmetry.space_group_name_H-M   'P 1'
#
loop_
_entity.id
_entity.type
_entity.pdbx_description
1 polymer ?
#
loop_
_entity_poly.entity_id
_entity_poly.type
_entity_poly.pdbx_seq_one_letter_code
_entity_poly.pdbx_strand_id
1 'polypeptide(L)'
;MECDRDLSMVNKRRQAETQQHWVEEFQAARKRPSPFNTIEMGQEDFFSYTEYLKPLFKQTCPVPTRPIREILFYSQNSMIFFYRNN
;
A
#
# COMPACT_ATOMS: atom_id res chain seq x y z
N MET A 1 -2.82 -19.91 8.22
CA MET A 1 -3.83 -18.99 7.64
C MET A 1 -4.75 -18.43 8.73
N GLU A 2 -4.22 -18.08 9.92
CA GLU A 2 -5.05 -17.50 10.98
C GLU A 2 -5.44 -16.04 10.71
N CYS A 3 -4.55 -15.27 10.06
CA CYS A 3 -4.80 -13.86 9.73
C CYS A 3 -6.03 -13.62 8.83
N ASP A 4 -6.44 -14.61 8.03
CA ASP A 4 -7.60 -14.52 7.13
C ASP A 4 -8.93 -14.78 7.86
N ARG A 5 -8.89 -15.44 9.03
CA ARG A 5 -10.09 -15.77 9.80
C ARG A 5 -10.73 -14.53 10.41
N ASP A 6 -9.92 -13.55 10.80
CA ASP A 6 -10.43 -12.34 11.45
C ASP A 6 -11.09 -11.37 10.46
N LEU A 7 -10.63 -11.35 9.20
CA LEU A 7 -11.28 -10.59 8.12
C LEU A 7 -12.63 -11.18 7.71
N SER A 8 -12.91 -12.44 8.05
CA SER A 8 -14.21 -13.05 7.77
C SER A 8 -15.36 -12.44 8.58
N MET A 9 -15.06 -11.80 9.72
CA MET A 9 -16.04 -11.14 10.59
C MET A 9 -16.46 -9.75 10.10
N VAL A 10 -15.75 -9.18 9.13
CA VAL A 10 -16.03 -7.86 8.56
C VAL A 10 -17.18 -7.96 7.57
N ASN A 11 -18.18 -7.08 7.69
CA ASN A 11 -19.34 -7.11 6.79
C ASN A 11 -18.97 -6.61 5.39
N LYS A 12 -18.77 -7.56 4.47
CA LYS A 12 -18.45 -7.29 3.06
C LYS A 12 -19.56 -6.58 2.28
N ARG A 13 -20.78 -6.49 2.84
CA ARG A 13 -21.91 -5.80 2.19
C ARG A 13 -22.04 -4.34 2.60
N ARG A 14 -21.27 -3.89 3.60
CA ARG A 14 -21.32 -2.48 4.01
C ARG A 14 -20.65 -1.60 2.97
N GLN A 15 -21.31 -0.51 2.60
CA GLN A 15 -20.70 0.53 1.79
C GLN A 15 -19.81 1.39 2.71
N ALA A 16 -18.50 1.23 2.55
CA ALA A 16 -17.50 2.02 3.26
C ALA A 16 -16.65 2.77 2.22
N GLU A 17 -16.98 4.03 2.00
CA GLU A 17 -16.34 4.90 1.00
C GLU A 17 -15.26 5.81 1.62
N THR A 18 -15.39 6.12 2.90
CA THR A 18 -14.45 6.96 3.64
C THR A 18 -13.66 6.13 4.65
N GLN A 19 -12.49 6.63 5.05
CA GLN A 19 -11.68 6.02 6.10
C GLN A 19 -12.47 5.82 7.39
N GLN A 20 -13.30 6.79 7.78
CA GLN A 20 -14.13 6.72 8.98
C GLN A 20 -15.14 5.55 8.92
N HIS A 21 -15.79 5.34 7.76
CA HIS A 21 -16.72 4.23 7.60
C HIS A 21 -16.04 2.88 7.79
N TRP A 22 -14.79 2.74 7.33
CA TRP A 22 -13.99 1.53 7.54
C TRP A 22 -13.61 1.34 9.02
N VAL A 23 -13.21 2.41 9.71
CA VAL A 23 -12.88 2.35 11.15
C VAL A 23 -14.08 1.84 11.96
N GLU A 24 -15.28 2.38 11.72
CA GLU A 24 -16.50 1.95 12.40
C GLU A 24 -16.84 0.48 12.12
N GLU A 25 -16.68 0.04 10.89
CA GLU A 25 -16.97 -1.34 10.50
C GLU A 25 -16.00 -2.32 11.16
N PHE A 26 -14.71 -1.99 11.18
CA PHE A 26 -13.72 -2.82 11.86
C PHE A 26 -13.94 -2.85 13.38
N GLN A 27 -14.31 -1.72 14.00
CA GLN A 27 -14.67 -1.69 15.43
C GLN A 27 -15.90 -2.55 15.71
N ALA A 28 -16.92 -2.50 14.84
CA ALA A 28 -18.13 -3.31 14.98
C ALA A 28 -17.82 -4.81 14.85
N ALA A 29 -17.06 -5.21 13.83
CA ALA A 29 -16.65 -6.59 13.59
C ALA A 29 -15.82 -7.18 14.74
N ARG A 30 -15.02 -6.35 15.43
CA ARG A 30 -14.12 -6.78 16.52
C ARG A 30 -14.77 -6.82 17.90
N LYS A 31 -16.02 -6.36 18.05
CA LYS A 31 -16.72 -6.37 19.36
C LYS A 31 -17.08 -7.78 19.85
N ARG A 32 -17.34 -8.76 18.97
CA ARG A 32 -17.77 -10.12 19.38
C ARG A 32 -17.45 -11.22 18.37
N PRO A 33 -16.94 -12.38 18.80
CA PRO A 33 -16.32 -12.66 20.10
C PRO A 33 -14.97 -11.93 20.16
N SER A 34 -14.68 -11.22 21.25
CA SER A 34 -13.56 -10.26 21.33
C SER A 34 -12.31 -10.88 21.97
N PRO A 35 -11.25 -11.11 21.17
CA PRO A 35 -9.88 -11.23 21.68
C PRO A 35 -9.03 -9.97 21.38
N PHE A 36 -9.60 -8.88 20.85
CA PHE A 36 -8.81 -7.78 20.27
C PHE A 36 -9.04 -6.43 20.97
N ASN A 37 -7.93 -5.79 21.36
CA ASN A 37 -7.90 -4.39 21.74
C ASN A 37 -7.74 -3.53 20.48
N THR A 38 -8.73 -2.68 20.15
CA THR A 38 -8.63 -1.78 19.01
C THR A 38 -8.07 -0.44 19.49
N ILE A 39 -6.90 -0.06 18.98
CA ILE A 39 -6.24 1.21 19.28
C ILE A 39 -6.33 2.07 18.02
N GLU A 40 -6.76 3.32 18.18
CA GLU A 40 -6.75 4.30 17.10
C GLU A 40 -5.30 4.73 16.84
N MET A 41 -4.89 4.67 15.58
CA MET A 41 -3.53 4.98 15.14
C MET A 41 -3.59 6.09 14.10
N GLY A 42 -2.75 7.11 14.26
CA GLY A 42 -2.56 8.19 13.30
C GLY A 42 -1.65 7.77 12.15
N GLN A 43 -1.64 8.56 11.07
CA GLN A 43 -0.78 8.28 9.92
C GLN A 43 0.72 8.38 10.29
N GLU A 44 1.02 9.29 11.22
CA GLU A 44 2.28 9.48 11.92
C GLU A 44 2.85 8.22 12.55
N ASP A 45 2.00 7.31 13.04
CA ASP A 45 2.44 6.07 13.65
C ASP A 45 2.99 5.06 12.64
N PHE A 46 2.70 5.28 11.34
CA PHE A 46 3.10 4.39 10.25
C PHE A 46 4.20 4.97 9.35
N PHE A 47 4.57 6.24 9.50
CA PHE A 47 5.57 6.90 8.63
C PHE A 47 7.03 6.49 8.93
N SER A 48 7.30 5.78 10.03
CA SER A 48 8.68 5.47 10.47
C SER A 48 9.28 4.19 9.90
N TYR A 49 8.50 3.35 9.20
CA TYR A 49 9.02 2.07 8.71
C TYR A 49 10.03 2.23 7.57
N THR A 50 9.95 3.29 6.78
CA THR A 50 10.80 3.43 5.59
C THR A 50 12.29 3.51 5.95
N GLU A 51 12.65 4.30 6.98
CA GLU A 51 14.04 4.38 7.46
C GLU A 51 14.44 3.15 8.26
N TYR A 52 13.52 2.56 9.04
CA TYR A 52 13.77 1.31 9.78
C TYR A 52 14.03 0.12 8.85
N LEU A 53 13.32 0.04 7.71
CA LEU A 53 13.44 -1.06 6.75
C LEU A 53 14.54 -0.82 5.71
N LYS A 54 15.05 0.41 5.59
CA LYS A 54 16.12 0.80 4.67
C LYS A 54 17.36 -0.09 4.74
N PRO A 55 17.85 -0.54 5.92
CA PRO A 55 18.97 -1.47 6.00
C PRO A 55 18.63 -2.90 5.52
N LEU A 56 17.34 -3.27 5.53
CA LEU A 56 16.88 -4.61 5.14
C LEU A 56 16.66 -4.74 3.63
N PHE A 57 16.41 -3.63 2.93
CA PHE A 57 16.28 -3.61 1.47
C PHE A 57 17.61 -3.31 0.80
N LYS A 58 17.98 -4.11 -0.22
CA LYS A 58 19.12 -3.76 -1.08
C LYS A 58 18.79 -2.48 -1.86
N GLN A 59 19.61 -1.44 -1.70
CA GLN A 59 19.48 -0.18 -2.45
C GLN A 59 19.55 -0.39 -3.96
N THR A 60 20.33 -1.38 -4.41
CA THR A 60 20.46 -1.76 -5.81
C THR A 60 19.85 -3.15 -6.02
N CYS A 61 18.87 -3.22 -6.93
CA CYS A 61 18.34 -4.50 -7.39
C CYS A 61 19.47 -5.26 -8.10
N PRO A 62 19.86 -6.47 -7.64
CA PRO A 62 20.93 -7.24 -8.28
C PRO A 62 20.51 -7.84 -9.63
N VAL A 63 19.20 -7.77 -9.94
CA VAL A 63 18.66 -8.22 -11.22
C VAL A 63 18.86 -7.10 -12.24
N PRO A 64 19.45 -7.38 -13.42
CA PRO A 64 19.56 -6.39 -14.48
C PRO A 64 18.15 -5.93 -14.87
N THR A 65 17.82 -4.68 -14.53
CA THR A 65 16.57 -4.07 -14.93
C THR A 65 16.62 -3.79 -16.42
N ARG A 66 15.52 -4.06 -17.13
CA ARG A 66 15.40 -3.64 -18.53
C ARG A 66 15.54 -2.11 -18.59
N PRO A 67 16.18 -1.56 -19.64
CA PRO A 67 16.26 -0.12 -19.81
C PRO A 67 14.84 0.47 -19.86
N ILE A 68 14.65 1.57 -19.12
CA ILE A 68 13.37 2.27 -19.08
C ILE A 68 13.17 2.93 -20.45
N ARG A 69 12.02 2.66 -21.08
CA ARG A 69 11.59 3.35 -22.30
C ARG A 69 10.96 4.67 -21.90
N GLU A 70 11.52 5.77 -22.39
CA GLU A 70 10.98 7.11 -22.17
C GLU A 70 10.35 7.61 -23.48
N ILE A 71 9.18 8.24 -23.36
CA ILE A 71 8.47 8.87 -24.48
C ILE A 71 8.56 10.38 -24.28
N LEU A 72 9.21 11.06 -25.21
CA LEU A 72 9.28 12.52 -25.22
C LEU A 72 8.27 13.07 -26.23
N PHE A 73 7.39 13.93 -25.74
CA PHE A 73 6.41 14.62 -26.58
C PHE A 73 6.92 16.03 -26.89
N TYR A 74 7.22 16.28 -28.17
CA TYR A 74 7.55 17.62 -28.67
C TYR A 74 6.39 18.14 -29.50
N SER A 75 6.07 19.43 -29.38
CA SER A 75 4.98 20.05 -30.15
C SER A 75 5.26 20.11 -31.66
N GLN A 76 6.52 19.96 -32.07
CA GLN A 76 6.98 20.20 -33.45
C GLN A 76 7.39 18.95 -34.23
N ASN A 77 7.43 17.75 -33.63
CA ASN A 77 7.74 16.52 -34.37
C ASN A 77 7.16 15.25 -33.75
N SER A 78 6.89 14.26 -34.62
CA SER A 78 6.31 12.96 -34.32
C SER A 78 7.13 12.19 -33.27
N MET A 79 6.38 11.51 -32.39
CA MET A 79 6.82 10.76 -31.21
C MET A 79 8.16 10.03 -31.39
N ILE A 80 9.18 10.41 -30.63
CA ILE A 80 10.50 9.77 -30.62
C ILE A 80 10.65 8.96 -29.33
N PHE A 81 10.98 7.67 -29.47
CA PHE A 81 11.23 6.77 -28.34
C PHE A 81 12.74 6.67 -28.08
N PHE A 82 13.15 6.89 -26.84
CA PHE A 82 14.52 6.70 -26.40
C PHE A 82 14.61 5.66 -25.28
N TYR A 83 15.75 4.99 -25.18
CA TYR A 83 16.09 4.16 -24.04
C TYR A 83 17.04 4.95 -23.13
N ARG A 84 16.72 5.02 -21.85
CA ARG A 84 17.63 5.58 -20.86
C ARG A 84 18.63 4.51 -20.42
N ASN A 85 19.92 4.81 -20.54
CA ASN A 85 20.97 4.02 -19.91
C ASN A 85 21.11 4.47 -18.45
N ASN A 86 21.17 3.50 -17.54
CA ASN A 86 21.43 3.73 -16.11
C ASN A 86 22.91 4.02 -15.87
#